data_AF-A0A2G8CWW4-F1
#
_entry.id   AF-A0A2G8CWW4-F1
#
_cell.length_a   1.000
_cell.length_b   1.000
_cell.length_c   1.000
_cell.angle_alpha   90.00
_cell.angle_beta   90.00
_cell.angle_gamma   90.00
#
_symmetry.space_group_name_H-M   'P 1'
#
loop_
_entity.id
_entity.type
_entity.pdbx_description
1 polymer ?
#
loop_
_entity_poly.entity_id
_entity_poly.type
_entity_poly.pdbx_seq_one_letter_code
_entity_poly.pdbx_strand_id
1 'polypeptide(L)'
;MDLKFSFADRQPAAHDHDAEGAAMPPGSRALPFSTAPSATSSELILRVSRAGGDAADSPVIGEALSGDGVSYGRSEVRLRGAAGDLEALSATVRSATARVVAELGDPLSSSITRLELALDGTEASVAALLALDPGSGPGELARASEAFQMRTGLAVGTPVVQAG
;
A
#
# COMPACT_ATOMS: atom_id res chain seq x y z
N MET A 1 21.19 20.32 43.74
CA MET A 1 20.70 18.93 43.72
C MET A 1 20.99 18.40 42.33
N ASP A 2 21.90 17.43 42.24
CA ASP A 2 22.36 16.87 40.97
C ASP A 2 21.74 15.48 40.82
N LEU A 3 20.80 15.32 39.89
CA LEU A 3 20.04 14.09 39.70
C LEU A 3 20.78 13.22 38.69
N LYS A 4 21.58 12.27 39.19
CA LYS A 4 22.21 11.24 38.36
C LYS A 4 21.19 10.16 37.99
N PHE A 5 20.77 10.15 36.72
CA PHE A 5 20.10 8.99 36.12
C PHE A 5 21.16 8.05 35.54
N SER A 6 21.32 6.88 36.17
CA SER A 6 22.07 5.77 35.58
C SER A 6 21.10 4.87 34.82
N PHE A 7 21.29 4.76 33.50
CA PHE A 7 20.67 3.71 32.71
C PHE A 7 21.61 2.50 32.73
N ALA A 8 21.11 1.39 33.27
CA ALA A 8 21.82 0.12 33.21
C ALA A 8 21.91 -0.34 31.75
N ASP A 9 23.15 -0.52 31.29
CA ASP A 9 23.50 -1.08 30.00
C ASP A 9 23.02 -2.55 29.97
N ARG A 10 21.92 -2.83 29.27
CA ARG A 10 21.55 -4.21 28.93
C ARG A 10 22.23 -4.54 27.62
N GLN A 11 23.35 -5.24 27.74
CA GLN A 11 24.03 -5.95 26.66
C GLN A 11 23.01 -6.60 25.71
N PRO A 12 23.02 -6.33 24.40
CA PRO A 12 22.31 -7.18 23.47
C PRO A 12 23.01 -8.55 23.47
N ALA A 13 22.23 -9.61 23.66
CA ALA A 13 22.70 -10.96 23.46
C ALA A 13 23.20 -11.10 22.02
N ALA A 14 24.44 -11.55 21.85
CA ALA A 14 24.97 -11.94 20.56
C ALA A 14 24.07 -13.04 19.98
N HIS A 15 23.53 -12.80 18.78
CA HIS A 15 22.90 -13.85 17.99
C HIS A 15 24.01 -14.63 17.28
N ASP A 16 24.43 -15.74 17.88
CA ASP A 16 25.23 -16.76 17.21
C ASP A 16 24.38 -17.47 16.15
N HIS A 17 24.86 -17.47 14.91
CA HIS A 17 24.34 -18.30 13.83
C HIS A 17 25.16 -19.58 13.75
N ASP A 18 24.97 -20.47 14.72
CA ASP A 18 25.42 -21.86 14.61
C ASP A 18 24.46 -22.76 15.37
N ALA A 19 23.61 -23.48 14.64
CA ALA A 19 23.13 -24.81 15.01
C ALA A 19 22.24 -25.37 13.90
N GLU A 20 22.83 -26.23 13.08
CA GLU A 20 22.14 -27.39 12.55
C GLU A 20 21.41 -28.13 13.69
N GLY A 21 20.18 -28.57 13.44
CA GLY A 21 19.49 -29.51 14.33
C GLY A 21 18.10 -29.03 14.75
N ALA A 22 17.10 -29.68 14.19
CA ALA A 22 15.69 -29.44 14.44
C ALA A 22 15.32 -29.42 15.95
N ALA A 23 14.89 -28.26 16.43
CA ALA A 23 14.10 -28.15 17.66
C ALA A 23 13.05 -27.04 17.48
N MET A 24 11.82 -27.46 17.19
CA MET A 24 10.65 -26.58 17.19
C MET A 24 10.43 -26.02 18.60
N PRO A 25 10.17 -24.70 18.76
CA PRO A 25 9.87 -24.13 20.06
C PRO A 25 8.55 -24.69 20.63
N PRO A 26 8.45 -24.93 21.95
CA PRO A 26 7.23 -25.43 22.57
C PRO A 26 6.17 -24.31 22.57
N GLY A 27 5.18 -24.42 21.67
CA GLY A 27 4.06 -23.48 21.60
C GLY A 27 3.42 -23.32 20.21
N SER A 28 4.07 -23.76 19.14
CA SER A 28 3.51 -23.68 17.77
C SER A 28 2.58 -24.85 17.46
N ARG A 29 1.43 -24.90 18.16
CA ARG A 29 0.30 -25.67 17.66
C ARG A 29 -0.18 -24.97 16.38
N ALA A 30 0.31 -25.44 15.23
CA ALA A 30 -0.19 -25.01 13.93
C ALA A 30 -1.72 -25.16 13.93
N LEU A 31 -2.44 -24.04 13.81
CA LEU A 31 -3.88 -24.06 13.67
C LEU A 31 -4.21 -24.83 12.38
N PRO A 32 -5.23 -25.70 12.37
CA PRO A 32 -5.57 -26.54 11.22
C PRO A 32 -6.20 -25.75 10.04
N PHE A 33 -6.07 -24.43 10.04
CA PHE A 33 -6.53 -23.53 8.99
C PHE A 33 -5.44 -22.49 8.72
N SER A 34 -5.02 -22.40 7.46
CA SER A 34 -4.10 -21.39 6.97
C SER A 34 -4.79 -20.02 6.99
N THR A 35 -4.23 -19.05 7.72
CA THR A 35 -4.63 -17.64 7.64
C THR A 35 -3.91 -16.90 6.51
N ALA A 36 -3.06 -17.59 5.74
CA ALA A 36 -2.37 -16.99 4.62
C ALA A 36 -3.32 -16.97 3.40
N PRO A 37 -3.52 -15.80 2.76
CA PRO A 37 -4.27 -15.71 1.52
C PRO A 37 -3.66 -16.65 0.46
N SER A 38 -4.47 -17.56 -0.06
CA SER A 38 -4.08 -18.55 -1.06
C SER A 38 -4.27 -17.98 -2.47
N ALA A 39 -3.59 -16.88 -2.78
CA ALA A 39 -3.56 -16.38 -4.15
C ALA A 39 -2.74 -17.34 -5.03
N THR A 40 -3.27 -17.60 -6.22
CA THR A 40 -2.59 -18.37 -7.28
C THR A 40 -1.89 -17.46 -8.28
N SER A 41 -2.20 -16.15 -8.24
CA SER A 41 -1.57 -15.13 -9.06
C SER A 41 -0.29 -14.59 -8.42
N SER A 42 0.72 -14.35 -9.24
CA SER A 42 1.94 -13.62 -8.84
C SER A 42 1.80 -12.10 -8.91
N GLU A 43 0.63 -11.59 -9.34
CA GLU A 43 0.36 -10.16 -9.41
C GLU A 43 -0.21 -9.66 -8.09
N LEU A 44 0.30 -8.52 -7.63
CA LEU A 44 -0.29 -7.74 -6.55
C LEU A 44 -0.63 -6.34 -7.08
N ILE A 45 -1.92 -6.05 -7.12
CA ILE A 45 -2.51 -4.85 -7.70
C ILE A 45 -2.95 -3.95 -6.56
N LEU A 46 -2.49 -2.70 -6.55
CA LEU A 46 -3.04 -1.69 -5.67
C LEU A 46 -4.17 -0.98 -6.41
N ARG A 47 -5.43 -1.22 -6.06
CA ARG A 47 -6.58 -0.55 -6.66
C ARG A 47 -7.06 0.58 -5.79
N VAL A 48 -7.29 1.75 -6.37
CA VAL A 48 -7.91 2.90 -5.70
C VAL A 48 -9.19 3.28 -6.41
N SER A 49 -10.31 3.28 -5.69
CA SER A 49 -11.66 3.50 -6.23
C SER A 49 -12.48 4.48 -5.41
N ARG A 50 -13.48 5.12 -6.02
CA ARG A 50 -14.50 5.91 -5.29
C ARG A 50 -15.71 5.04 -4.94
N ALA A 51 -16.05 4.96 -3.67
CA ALA A 51 -17.23 4.22 -3.22
C ALA A 51 -18.49 5.09 -3.39
N GLY A 52 -19.39 4.69 -4.29
CA GLY A 52 -20.67 5.41 -4.49
C GLY A 52 -20.63 6.54 -5.52
N GLY A 53 -19.61 6.59 -6.38
CA GLY A 53 -19.55 7.50 -7.52
C GLY A 53 -19.29 8.96 -7.13
N ASP A 54 -20.05 9.87 -7.75
CA ASP A 54 -19.93 11.32 -7.59
C ASP A 54 -20.63 11.91 -6.35
N ALA A 55 -21.06 11.09 -5.40
CA ALA A 55 -21.63 11.62 -4.17
C ALA A 55 -20.59 12.41 -3.37
N ALA A 56 -21.02 13.52 -2.76
CA ALA A 56 -20.11 14.49 -2.11
C ALA A 56 -19.30 13.91 -0.95
N ASP A 57 -19.80 12.83 -0.32
CA ASP A 57 -19.16 12.17 0.82
C ASP A 57 -18.63 10.76 0.47
N SER A 58 -18.56 10.42 -0.82
CA SER A 58 -18.06 9.14 -1.29
C SER A 58 -16.60 8.93 -0.87
N PRO A 59 -16.30 7.93 -0.02
CA PRO A 59 -14.93 7.69 0.40
C PRO A 59 -14.13 7.11 -0.77
N VAL A 60 -12.82 7.37 -0.73
CA VAL A 60 -11.86 6.68 -1.57
C VAL A 60 -11.41 5.41 -0.85
N ILE A 61 -11.53 4.29 -1.54
CA ILE A 61 -11.09 2.98 -1.07
C ILE A 61 -9.80 2.63 -1.79
N GLY A 62 -8.72 2.42 -1.04
CA GLY A 62 -7.51 1.76 -1.53
C GLY A 62 -7.51 0.29 -1.09
N GLU A 63 -7.23 -0.63 -1.99
CA GLU A 63 -7.19 -2.07 -1.74
C GLU A 63 -5.98 -2.69 -2.43
N ALA A 64 -5.23 -3.53 -1.71
CA ALA A 64 -4.22 -4.40 -2.31
C ALA A 64 -4.86 -5.75 -2.62
N LEU A 65 -4.89 -6.13 -3.89
CA LEU A 65 -5.56 -7.32 -4.40
C LEU A 65 -4.56 -8.18 -5.16
N SER A 66 -4.58 -9.50 -4.99
CA SER A 66 -3.93 -10.37 -5.96
C SER A 66 -4.68 -10.35 -7.29
N GLY A 67 -4.05 -10.83 -8.37
CA GLY A 67 -4.71 -10.92 -9.68
C GLY A 67 -5.96 -11.82 -9.74
N ASP A 68 -6.16 -12.70 -8.75
CA ASP A 68 -7.38 -13.51 -8.55
C ASP A 68 -8.38 -12.88 -7.56
N GLY A 69 -8.13 -11.65 -7.11
CA GLY A 69 -9.07 -10.83 -6.34
C GLY A 69 -8.99 -11.00 -4.81
N VAL A 70 -7.97 -11.71 -4.29
CA VAL A 70 -7.79 -11.85 -2.84
C VAL A 70 -7.25 -10.56 -2.25
N SER A 71 -7.90 -10.03 -1.21
CA SER A 71 -7.46 -8.79 -0.56
C SER A 71 -6.39 -9.04 0.51
N TYR A 72 -5.36 -8.20 0.49
CA TYR A 72 -4.20 -8.22 1.40
C TYR A 72 -4.15 -7.01 2.33
N GLY A 73 -4.90 -5.96 2.01
CA GLY A 73 -4.94 -4.72 2.77
C GLY A 73 -6.00 -3.79 2.19
N ARG A 74 -6.62 -2.98 3.06
CA ARG A 74 -7.73 -2.12 2.65
C ARG A 74 -7.76 -0.89 3.53
N SER A 75 -7.78 0.27 2.89
CA SER A 75 -7.98 1.55 3.57
C SER A 75 -9.14 2.31 2.96
N GLU A 76 -9.92 2.95 3.84
CA GLU A 76 -10.98 3.87 3.46
C GLU A 76 -10.60 5.28 3.94
N VAL A 77 -10.64 6.24 3.02
CA VAL A 77 -10.35 7.65 3.32
C VAL A 77 -11.50 8.50 2.82
N ARG A 78 -12.14 9.22 3.75
CA ARG A 78 -13.21 10.16 3.41
C ARG A 78 -12.64 11.32 2.62
N LEU A 79 -13.28 11.65 1.50
CA LEU A 79 -13.02 12.88 0.77
C LEU A 79 -13.34 14.07 1.68
N ARG A 80 -12.40 15.01 1.80
CA ARG A 80 -12.58 16.25 2.56
C ARG A 80 -12.58 17.42 1.58
N GLY A 81 -13.74 17.69 0.99
CA GLY A 81 -13.90 18.71 -0.04
C GLY A 81 -15.23 18.55 -0.77
N ALA A 82 -15.44 19.37 -1.81
CA ALA A 82 -16.57 19.18 -2.71
C ALA A 82 -16.35 17.95 -3.61
N ALA A 83 -17.43 17.34 -4.10
CA ALA A 83 -17.37 16.15 -4.96
C ALA A 83 -16.47 16.29 -6.19
N GLY A 84 -16.39 17.50 -6.76
CA GLY A 84 -15.58 17.82 -7.95
C GLY A 84 -14.22 18.45 -7.64
N ASP A 85 -13.81 18.52 -6.38
CA ASP A 85 -12.50 19.06 -6.00
C ASP A 85 -11.40 18.04 -6.28
N LEU A 86 -10.75 18.19 -7.44
CA LEU A 86 -9.67 17.31 -7.88
C LEU A 86 -8.44 17.36 -6.99
N GLU A 87 -8.15 18.49 -6.34
CA GLU A 87 -7.02 18.60 -5.42
C GLU A 87 -7.31 17.79 -4.16
N ALA A 88 -8.50 17.96 -3.57
CA ALA A 88 -8.95 17.16 -2.43
C ALA A 88 -8.98 15.65 -2.78
N LEU A 89 -9.46 15.31 -3.98
CA LEU A 89 -9.49 13.92 -4.45
C LEU A 89 -8.07 13.34 -4.58
N SER A 90 -7.14 14.06 -5.21
CA SER A 90 -5.75 13.61 -5.36
C SER A 90 -5.05 13.41 -4.01
N ALA A 91 -5.29 14.31 -3.05
CA ALA A 91 -4.77 14.18 -1.69
C ALA A 91 -5.37 12.95 -0.98
N THR A 92 -6.66 12.68 -1.18
CA THR A 92 -7.36 11.53 -0.61
C THR A 92 -6.84 10.22 -1.22
N VAL A 93 -6.66 10.15 -2.54
CA VAL A 93 -6.04 9.01 -3.25
C VAL A 93 -4.64 8.73 -2.74
N ARG A 94 -3.82 9.77 -2.60
CA ARG A 94 -2.46 9.65 -2.03
C ARG A 94 -2.51 9.09 -0.61
N SER A 95 -3.45 9.57 0.21
CA SER A 95 -3.61 9.09 1.58
C SER A 95 -4.07 7.62 1.64
N ALA A 96 -5.00 7.21 0.79
CA ALA A 96 -5.46 5.82 0.71
C ALA A 96 -4.30 4.91 0.27
N THR A 97 -3.59 5.29 -0.78
CA THR A 97 -2.39 4.58 -1.28
C THR A 97 -1.37 4.40 -0.15
N ALA A 98 -1.00 5.48 0.54
CA ALA A 98 -0.03 5.45 1.61
C ALA A 98 -0.43 4.52 2.77
N ARG A 99 -1.72 4.50 3.13
CA ARG A 99 -2.23 3.64 4.21
C ARG A 99 -2.16 2.16 3.83
N VAL A 100 -2.56 1.80 2.61
CA VAL A 100 -2.49 0.41 2.16
C VAL A 100 -1.04 -0.07 2.05
N VAL A 101 -0.16 0.74 1.47
CA VAL A 101 1.27 0.38 1.36
C VAL A 101 1.91 0.21 2.74
N ALA A 102 1.58 1.09 3.68
CA ALA A 102 2.06 0.97 5.06
C ALA A 102 1.47 -0.25 5.80
N GLU A 103 0.23 -0.61 5.51
CA GLU A 103 -0.43 -1.81 6.07
C GLU A 103 0.18 -3.11 5.53
N LEU A 104 0.50 -3.16 4.23
CA LEU A 104 1.16 -4.31 3.62
C LEU A 104 2.54 -4.57 4.22
N GLY A 105 3.34 -3.51 4.37
CA GLY A 105 4.73 -3.61 4.79
C GLY A 105 5.61 -4.44 3.84
N ASP A 106 6.89 -4.56 4.18
CA ASP A 106 7.81 -5.41 3.42
C ASP A 106 7.60 -6.90 3.78
N PRO A 107 7.72 -7.82 2.81
CA PRO A 107 8.13 -7.60 1.42
C PRO A 107 6.97 -7.31 0.44
N LEU A 108 5.71 -7.31 0.91
CA LEU A 108 4.53 -7.26 0.03
C LEU A 108 4.38 -5.92 -0.70
N SER A 109 4.64 -4.81 -0.03
CA SER A 109 4.64 -3.46 -0.63
C SER A 109 5.55 -3.38 -1.87
N SER A 110 6.72 -4.04 -1.82
CA SER A 110 7.69 -4.10 -2.92
C SER A 110 7.24 -4.98 -4.09
N SER A 111 6.24 -5.85 -3.86
CA SER A 111 5.70 -6.78 -4.84
C SER A 111 4.51 -6.20 -5.63
N ILE A 112 4.09 -4.96 -5.34
CA ILE A 112 3.01 -4.31 -6.08
C ILE A 112 3.42 -4.12 -7.53
N THR A 113 2.69 -4.75 -8.45
CA THR A 113 3.01 -4.77 -9.87
C THR A 113 2.42 -3.57 -10.62
N ARG A 114 1.32 -3.00 -10.12
CA ARG A 114 0.68 -1.80 -10.69
C ARG A 114 -0.28 -1.12 -9.70
N LEU A 115 -0.52 0.17 -9.94
CA LEU A 115 -1.58 0.96 -9.33
C LEU A 115 -2.73 1.16 -10.33
N GLU A 116 -3.94 0.74 -9.96
CA GLU A 116 -5.15 0.94 -10.75
C GLU A 116 -6.01 2.05 -10.16
N LEU A 117 -6.40 3.02 -10.99
CA LEU A 117 -7.31 4.12 -10.61
C LEU A 117 -8.70 3.87 -11.21
N ALA A 118 -9.73 3.87 -10.37
CA ALA A 118 -11.14 3.79 -10.75
C ALA A 118 -11.90 4.97 -10.12
N LEU A 119 -11.77 6.15 -10.73
CA LEU A 119 -12.17 7.44 -10.17
C LEU A 119 -13.23 8.11 -11.04
N ASP A 120 -14.11 7.32 -11.65
CA ASP A 120 -15.28 7.76 -12.42
C ASP A 120 -14.96 8.74 -13.56
N GLY A 121 -13.86 8.52 -14.29
CA GLY A 121 -13.45 9.34 -15.43
C GLY A 121 -12.52 10.52 -15.07
N THR A 122 -12.16 10.67 -13.80
CA THR A 122 -11.21 11.70 -13.35
C THR A 122 -9.76 11.21 -13.25
N GLU A 123 -9.48 9.98 -13.67
CA GLU A 123 -8.20 9.29 -13.45
C GLU A 123 -7.03 10.07 -14.05
N ALA A 124 -7.15 10.53 -15.29
CA ALA A 124 -6.10 11.29 -15.96
C ALA A 124 -5.81 12.63 -15.25
N SER A 125 -6.86 13.32 -14.79
CA SER A 125 -6.72 14.60 -14.08
C SER A 125 -6.10 14.41 -12.69
N VAL A 126 -6.49 13.35 -11.97
CA VAL A 126 -5.89 13.00 -10.67
C VAL A 126 -4.44 12.57 -10.86
N ALA A 127 -4.13 11.74 -11.86
CA ALA A 127 -2.76 11.31 -12.16
C ALA A 127 -1.81 12.50 -12.39
N ALA A 128 -2.28 13.54 -13.10
CA ALA A 128 -1.51 14.77 -13.30
C ALA A 128 -1.20 15.51 -11.98
N LEU A 129 -2.10 15.48 -11.00
CA LEU A 129 -1.93 16.13 -9.68
C LEU A 129 -1.11 15.32 -8.67
N LEU A 130 -0.95 14.01 -8.90
CA LEU A 130 -0.16 13.14 -8.02
C LEU A 130 1.36 13.30 -8.19
N ALA A 131 1.79 14.16 -9.14
CA ALA A 131 3.18 14.34 -9.54
C ALA A 131 3.83 13.03 -10.01
N LEU A 132 3.11 12.29 -10.86
CA LEU A 132 3.57 11.05 -11.47
C LEU A 132 4.40 11.35 -12.73
N ASP A 133 5.28 10.42 -13.10
CA ASP A 133 6.06 10.50 -14.33
C ASP A 133 5.19 10.08 -15.53
N PRO A 134 5.47 10.59 -16.76
CA PRO A 134 4.69 10.21 -17.94
C PRO A 134 4.76 8.70 -18.21
N GLY A 135 3.61 8.11 -18.58
CA GLY A 135 3.51 6.71 -18.95
C GLY A 135 4.35 6.38 -20.19
N SER A 136 4.85 5.15 -20.26
CA SER A 136 5.73 4.70 -21.35
C SER A 136 5.08 3.63 -22.24
N GLY A 137 3.99 3.01 -21.79
CA GLY A 137 3.30 1.92 -22.48
C GLY A 137 1.86 2.24 -22.90
N PRO A 138 1.28 1.42 -23.81
CA PRO A 138 -0.13 1.52 -24.17
C PRO A 138 -1.03 1.24 -22.96
N GLY A 139 -2.02 2.10 -22.70
CA GLY A 139 -2.94 1.97 -21.57
C GLY A 139 -2.38 2.44 -20.21
N GLU A 140 -1.14 2.91 -20.18
CA GLU A 140 -0.51 3.47 -18.98
C GLU A 140 -0.81 4.97 -18.89
N LEU A 141 -1.44 5.39 -17.78
CA LEU A 141 -1.68 6.81 -17.52
C LEU A 141 -0.38 7.52 -17.15
N ALA A 142 0.41 6.88 -16.27
CA ALA A 142 1.61 7.46 -15.68
C ALA A 142 2.46 6.38 -14.98
N ARG A 143 3.57 6.79 -14.37
CA ARG A 143 4.41 5.96 -13.48
C ARG A 143 4.61 6.60 -12.14
N ALA A 144 4.72 5.79 -11.10
CA ALA A 144 5.08 6.27 -9.77
C ALA A 144 6.45 6.96 -9.81
N SER A 145 6.47 8.25 -9.48
CA SER A 145 7.70 9.04 -9.39
C SER A 145 8.37 8.90 -8.02
N GLU A 146 9.59 9.40 -7.89
CA GLU A 146 10.29 9.49 -6.59
C GLU A 146 9.48 10.31 -5.57
N ALA A 147 8.88 11.42 -6.01
CA ALA A 147 8.05 12.25 -5.15
C ALA A 147 6.78 11.51 -4.68
N PHE A 148 6.24 10.62 -5.51
CA PHE A 148 5.12 9.78 -5.14
C PHE A 148 5.54 8.67 -4.16
N GLN A 149 6.68 8.02 -4.40
CA GLN A 149 7.27 7.02 -3.49
C GLN A 149 7.51 7.62 -2.10
N MET A 150 8.14 8.80 -2.01
CA MET A 150 8.42 9.44 -0.71
C MET A 150 7.15 9.70 0.12
N ARG A 151 5.99 9.87 -0.54
CA ARG A 151 4.72 10.18 0.12
C ARG A 151 3.83 8.98 0.40
N THR A 152 4.05 7.87 -0.32
CA THR A 152 3.16 6.70 -0.27
C THR A 152 3.86 5.39 0.04
N GLY A 153 5.17 5.32 -0.13
CA GLY A 153 5.95 4.08 -0.09
C GLY A 153 5.85 3.23 -1.35
N LEU A 154 5.01 3.59 -2.34
CA LEU A 154 4.91 2.81 -3.58
C LEU A 154 6.20 2.91 -4.39
N ALA A 155 6.72 1.78 -4.86
CA ALA A 155 7.98 1.73 -5.61
C ALA A 155 7.98 2.63 -6.85
N VAL A 156 9.10 3.31 -7.10
CA VAL A 156 9.30 4.14 -8.30
C VAL A 156 9.22 3.28 -9.55
N GLY A 157 8.64 3.84 -10.61
CA GLY A 157 8.45 3.16 -11.88
C GLY A 157 7.26 2.22 -11.92
N THR A 158 6.54 2.02 -10.80
CA THR A 158 5.29 1.25 -10.76
C THR A 158 4.29 1.86 -11.75
N PRO A 159 3.77 1.07 -12.72
CA PRO A 159 2.78 1.55 -13.66
C PRO A 159 1.50 2.01 -12.97
N VAL A 160 0.96 3.14 -13.42
CA VAL A 160 -0.35 3.66 -13.03
C VAL A 160 -1.28 3.57 -14.23
N VAL A 161 -2.37 2.83 -14.08
CA VAL A 161 -3.32 2.55 -15.16
C VAL A 161 -4.73 2.93 -14.72
N GLN A 162 -5.60 3.18 -15.70
CA GLN A 162 -7.04 3.22 -15.44
C GLN A 162 -7.53 1.79 -15.19
N ALA A 163 -8.36 1.59 -14.17
CA ALA A 163 -8.99 0.30 -13.94
C ALA A 163 -9.95 -0.03 -15.10
N GLY A 164 -9.89 -1.27 -15.58
CA GLY A 164 -10.82 -1.80 -16.59
C GLY A 164 -12.20 -2.12 -16.03
#